data_AF-A0A809PRD9-F1
#
_entry.id   AF-A0A809PRD9-F1
#
_cell.length_a   1.000
_cell.length_b   1.000
_cell.length_c   1.000
_cell.angle_alpha   90.00
_cell.angle_beta   90.00
_cell.angle_gamma   90.00
#
_symmetry.space_group_name_H-M   'P 1'
#
loop_
_entity.id
_entity.type
_entity.pdbx_description
1 polymer ?
#
loop_
_entity_poly.entity_id
_entity_poly.type
_entity_poly.pdbx_seq_one_letter_code
_entity_poly.pdbx_strand_id
1 'polypeptide(L)'
;MNKKIAMMLFCTATLSSAASFAADEKSTAYTGAKEAASTEFKLAKSKCDAITGNPKDVCLAEAKAARVHAEANAKAEYKNTVAARTSARKDIADADYDVEKAKCGSMSGNDKDVCIKQAKSNKVAAVSNAKADKKVIDARVDANDDKVNAEYKVAIEKCDALSGQGKDNCVAAAKSKFGK
;
A
#
# COMPACT_ATOMS: atom_id res chain seq x y z
N MET A 1 13.34 60.00 13.86
CA MET A 1 14.74 59.93 13.39
C MET A 1 14.97 58.57 12.77
N ASN A 2 15.40 58.61 11.52
CA ASN A 2 15.64 57.47 10.63
C ASN A 2 16.77 56.57 11.13
N LYS A 3 16.67 55.27 10.84
CA LYS A 3 17.72 54.57 10.07
C LYS A 3 17.15 53.31 9.42
N LYS A 4 17.08 53.37 8.09
CA LYS A 4 16.85 52.22 7.20
C LYS A 4 18.15 51.42 7.14
N ILE A 5 18.07 50.11 7.37
CA ILE A 5 19.11 49.16 6.95
C ILE A 5 18.48 48.34 5.82
N ALA A 6 19.02 48.56 4.62
CA ALA A 6 18.75 47.76 3.45
C ALA A 6 19.42 46.39 3.63
N MET A 7 18.63 45.31 3.63
CA MET A 7 19.14 43.97 3.46
C MET A 7 18.63 43.43 2.12
N MET A 8 19.56 43.41 1.18
CA MET A 8 19.45 42.89 -0.17
C MET A 8 19.22 41.38 -0.06
N LEU A 9 17.98 40.91 -0.27
CA LEU A 9 17.69 39.48 -0.33
C LEU A 9 17.91 39.00 -1.77
N PHE A 10 18.97 38.21 -1.95
CA PHE A 10 19.29 37.51 -3.18
C PHE A 10 18.12 36.61 -3.61
N CYS A 11 17.60 36.86 -4.82
CA CYS A 11 16.70 35.95 -5.49
C CYS A 11 17.54 34.81 -6.10
N THR A 12 17.93 33.82 -5.30
CA THR A 12 18.49 32.57 -5.83
C THR A 12 17.34 31.68 -6.28
N ALA A 13 17.05 31.71 -7.58
CA ALA A 13 16.25 30.68 -8.22
C ALA A 13 17.05 29.36 -8.23
N THR A 14 16.95 28.59 -7.15
CA THR A 14 17.35 27.19 -7.16
C THR A 14 16.25 26.39 -7.86
N LEU A 15 16.50 26.09 -9.13
CA LEU A 15 15.71 25.14 -9.90
C LEU A 15 15.80 23.79 -9.18
N SER A 16 14.73 23.43 -8.46
CA SER A 16 14.67 22.20 -7.67
C SER A 16 14.58 20.99 -8.60
N SER A 17 15.68 20.23 -8.67
CA SER A 17 15.71 18.87 -9.21
C SER A 17 15.00 17.92 -8.24
N ALA A 18 13.67 17.96 -8.18
CA ALA A 18 12.85 17.19 -7.23
C ALA A 18 12.58 15.73 -7.67
N ALA A 19 13.13 15.26 -8.80
CA ALA A 19 12.77 13.96 -9.36
C ALA A 19 13.51 12.75 -8.74
N SER A 20 14.64 12.96 -8.06
CA SER A 20 15.49 11.85 -7.58
C SER A 20 15.34 11.52 -6.09
N PHE A 21 14.67 12.34 -5.28
CA PHE A 21 14.55 12.12 -3.83
C PHE A 21 13.42 11.17 -3.42
N ALA A 22 12.39 11.02 -4.26
CA ALA A 22 11.17 10.30 -3.87
C ALA A 22 11.32 8.76 -3.80
N ALA A 23 12.23 8.17 -4.58
CA ALA A 23 12.46 6.72 -4.57
C ALA A 23 13.35 6.31 -3.38
N ASP A 24 14.40 7.08 -3.09
CA ASP A 24 15.28 6.87 -1.93
C ASP A 24 14.55 7.09 -0.60
N GLU A 25 13.66 8.07 -0.54
CA GLU A 25 12.81 8.33 0.64
C GLU A 25 11.87 7.15 0.93
N LYS A 26 11.14 6.63 -0.07
CA LYS A 26 10.23 5.49 0.13
C LYS A 26 10.95 4.21 0.55
N SER A 27 12.16 3.96 0.02
CA SER A 27 12.99 2.83 0.42
C SER A 27 13.46 2.95 1.88
N THR A 28 13.87 4.15 2.27
CA THR A 28 14.31 4.47 3.64
C THR A 28 13.14 4.34 4.62
N ALA A 29 11.98 4.90 4.28
CA ALA A 29 10.76 4.80 5.08
C ALA A 29 10.30 3.35 5.27
N TYR A 30 10.34 2.53 4.21
CA TYR A 30 10.00 1.10 4.29
C TYR A 30 10.95 0.33 5.22
N THR A 31 12.25 0.56 5.09
CA THR A 31 13.25 -0.10 5.94
C THR A 31 13.12 0.33 7.39
N GLY A 32 12.97 1.64 7.64
CA GLY A 32 12.74 2.18 8.98
C GLY A 32 11.46 1.65 9.63
N ALA A 33 10.36 1.52 8.86
CA ALA A 33 9.12 0.93 9.36
C ALA A 33 9.29 -0.54 9.79
N LYS A 34 10.07 -1.34 9.05
CA LYS A 34 10.37 -2.72 9.43
C LYS A 34 11.23 -2.81 10.69
N GLU A 35 12.22 -1.94 10.82
CA GLU A 35 13.08 -1.89 12.01
C GLU A 35 12.31 -1.45 13.25
N ALA A 36 11.45 -0.44 13.11
CA ALA A 36 10.53 0.01 14.15
C ALA A 36 9.60 -1.12 14.58
N ALA A 37 8.92 -1.79 13.64
CA ALA A 37 8.03 -2.91 13.91
C ALA A 37 8.75 -4.07 14.62
N SER A 38 9.98 -4.39 14.21
CA SER A 38 10.81 -5.41 14.86
C SER A 38 11.19 -5.02 16.30
N THR A 39 11.51 -3.75 16.53
CA THR A 39 11.88 -3.22 17.86
C THR A 39 10.68 -3.21 18.79
N GLU A 40 9.54 -2.71 18.32
CA GLU A 40 8.27 -2.70 19.04
C GLU A 40 7.82 -4.12 19.40
N PHE A 41 7.94 -5.06 18.46
CA PHE A 41 7.65 -6.47 18.73
C PHE A 41 8.53 -7.04 19.84
N LYS A 42 9.84 -6.79 19.81
CA LYS A 42 10.77 -7.26 20.87
C LYS A 42 10.36 -6.69 22.23
N LEU A 43 10.03 -5.40 22.30
CA LEU A 43 9.59 -4.75 23.52
C LEU A 43 8.24 -5.33 24.02
N ALA A 44 7.26 -5.46 23.13
CA ALA A 44 5.95 -6.02 23.45
C ALA A 44 6.07 -7.47 23.93
N LYS A 45 6.87 -8.30 23.24
CA LYS A 45 7.15 -9.67 23.64
C LYS A 45 7.73 -9.76 25.05
N SER A 46 8.72 -8.92 25.38
CA SER A 46 9.33 -8.88 26.72
C SER A 46 8.29 -8.56 27.80
N LYS A 47 7.35 -7.64 27.52
CA LYS A 47 6.23 -7.35 28.43
C LYS A 47 5.31 -8.56 28.61
N CYS A 48 5.06 -9.31 27.54
CA CYS A 48 4.26 -10.53 27.61
C CYS A 48 4.93 -11.65 28.42
N ASP A 49 6.26 -11.64 28.60
CA ASP A 49 6.96 -12.73 29.30
C ASP A 49 6.60 -12.85 30.77
N ALA A 50 6.18 -11.74 31.40
CA ALA A 50 5.69 -11.70 32.78
C ALA A 50 4.25 -12.22 32.94
N ILE A 51 3.54 -12.47 31.84
CA ILE A 51 2.17 -12.98 31.84
C ILE A 51 2.21 -14.51 31.74
N THR A 52 1.21 -15.20 32.29
CA THR A 52 1.10 -16.66 32.22
C THR A 52 -0.23 -17.11 31.64
N GLY A 53 -0.30 -18.37 31.19
CA GLY A 53 -1.51 -18.99 30.64
C GLY A 53 -2.00 -18.34 29.35
N ASN A 54 -3.30 -18.49 29.07
CA ASN A 54 -3.92 -17.94 27.87
C ASN A 54 -3.72 -16.42 27.68
N PRO A 55 -3.75 -15.57 28.74
CA PRO A 55 -3.41 -14.16 28.59
C PRO A 55 -2.02 -13.91 27.99
N LYS A 56 -1.03 -14.78 28.26
CA LYS A 56 0.30 -14.70 27.62
C LYS A 56 0.19 -14.97 26.12
N ASP A 57 -0.56 -16.01 25.75
CA ASP A 57 -0.74 -16.40 24.34
C ASP A 57 -1.42 -15.28 23.54
N VAL A 58 -2.45 -14.65 24.12
CA VAL A 58 -3.13 -13.49 23.52
C VAL A 58 -2.16 -12.33 23.36
N CYS A 59 -1.42 -11.97 24.41
CA CYS A 59 -0.42 -10.89 24.36
C CYS A 59 0.61 -11.12 23.24
N LEU A 60 1.13 -12.35 23.13
CA LEU A 60 2.10 -12.71 22.09
C LEU A 60 1.49 -12.68 20.68
N ALA A 61 0.23 -13.09 20.53
CA ALA A 61 -0.46 -13.03 19.25
C ALA A 61 -0.70 -11.57 18.82
N GLU A 62 -1.14 -10.71 19.73
CA GLU A 62 -1.36 -9.28 19.48
C GLU A 62 -0.05 -8.57 19.11
N ALA A 63 1.05 -8.85 19.82
CA ALA A 63 2.36 -8.31 19.49
C ALA A 63 2.83 -8.73 18.09
N LYS A 64 2.62 -10.01 17.71
CA LYS A 64 2.95 -10.49 16.36
C LYS A 64 2.07 -9.84 15.31
N ALA A 65 0.77 -9.68 15.58
CA ALA A 65 -0.16 -9.06 14.66
C ALA A 65 0.18 -7.60 14.41
N ALA A 66 0.49 -6.83 15.46
CA ALA A 66 0.95 -5.45 15.32
C ALA A 66 2.19 -5.34 14.41
N ARG A 67 3.16 -6.25 14.56
CA ARG A 67 4.33 -6.31 13.67
C ARG A 67 3.92 -6.60 12.22
N VAL A 68 3.09 -7.61 12.00
CA VAL A 68 2.63 -7.98 10.66
C VAL A 68 1.88 -6.83 10.01
N HIS A 69 0.98 -6.14 10.74
CA HIS A 69 0.25 -4.98 10.24
C HIS A 69 1.20 -3.88 9.78
N ALA A 70 2.18 -3.52 10.61
CA ALA A 70 3.17 -2.48 10.29
C ALA A 70 3.99 -2.85 9.04
N GLU A 71 4.54 -4.07 9.00
CA GLU A 71 5.36 -4.53 7.86
C GLU A 71 4.55 -4.65 6.57
N ALA A 72 3.32 -5.18 6.65
CA ALA A 72 2.43 -5.38 5.52
C ALA A 72 1.99 -4.03 4.92
N ASN A 73 1.59 -3.07 5.76
CA ASN A 73 1.21 -1.74 5.31
C ASN A 73 2.41 -0.99 4.72
N ALA A 74 3.58 -1.03 5.37
CA ALA A 74 4.79 -0.41 4.84
C ALA A 74 5.18 -0.99 3.47
N LYS A 75 5.07 -2.31 3.29
CA LYS A 75 5.31 -2.97 2.00
C LYS A 75 4.28 -2.57 0.94
N ALA A 76 3.01 -2.44 1.31
CA ALA A 76 1.95 -2.00 0.40
C ALA A 76 2.18 -0.57 -0.10
N GLU A 77 2.56 0.34 0.80
CA GLU A 77 2.90 1.73 0.47
C GLU A 77 4.17 1.84 -0.37
N TYR A 78 5.21 1.08 0.00
CA TYR A 78 6.47 1.04 -0.75
C TYR A 78 6.27 0.60 -2.20
N LYS A 79 5.54 -0.50 -2.41
CA LYS A 79 5.28 -1.03 -3.76
C LYS A 79 4.22 -0.25 -4.51
N ASN A 80 3.26 0.35 -3.80
CA ASN A 80 2.15 1.11 -4.37
C ASN A 80 1.35 0.39 -5.47
N THR A 81 1.26 -0.95 -5.42
CA THR A 81 0.50 -1.75 -6.39
C THR A 81 -0.75 -2.36 -5.77
N VAL A 82 -1.76 -2.64 -6.62
CA VAL A 82 -2.97 -3.37 -6.22
C VAL A 82 -2.62 -4.74 -5.63
N ALA A 83 -1.65 -5.44 -6.24
CA ALA A 83 -1.16 -6.72 -5.75
C ALA A 83 -0.52 -6.61 -4.36
N ALA A 84 0.28 -5.57 -4.08
CA ALA A 84 0.91 -5.37 -2.78
C ALA A 84 -0.13 -5.06 -1.68
N ARG A 85 -1.09 -4.17 -1.96
CA ARG A 85 -2.22 -3.88 -1.04
C ARG A 85 -3.06 -5.13 -0.77
N THR A 86 -3.31 -5.95 -1.78
CA THR A 86 -4.04 -7.21 -1.65
C THR A 86 -3.27 -8.22 -0.79
N SER A 87 -1.95 -8.31 -0.97
CA SER A 87 -1.10 -9.15 -0.11
C SER A 87 -1.18 -8.69 1.34
N ALA A 88 -1.01 -7.39 1.58
CA ALA A 88 -1.04 -6.83 2.93
C ALA A 88 -2.34 -7.13 3.66
N ARG A 89 -3.49 -6.99 2.98
CA ARG A 89 -4.80 -7.35 3.56
C ARG A 89 -4.95 -8.82 3.90
N LYS A 90 -4.30 -9.72 3.15
CA LYS A 90 -4.28 -11.16 3.47
C LYS A 90 -3.39 -11.44 4.67
N ASP A 91 -2.19 -10.87 4.70
CA ASP A 91 -1.24 -11.04 5.79
C ASP A 91 -1.84 -10.50 7.11
N ILE A 92 -2.53 -9.36 7.06
CA ILE A 92 -3.30 -8.78 8.17
C ILE A 92 -4.44 -9.71 8.62
N ALA A 93 -5.25 -10.21 7.69
CA ALA A 93 -6.34 -11.14 8.03
C ALA A 93 -5.85 -12.45 8.67
N ASP A 94 -4.68 -12.93 8.26
CA ASP A 94 -4.03 -14.10 8.85
C ASP A 94 -3.54 -13.81 10.28
N ALA A 95 -2.93 -12.65 10.51
CA ALA A 95 -2.51 -12.22 11.83
C ALA A 95 -3.69 -11.98 12.80
N ASP A 96 -4.76 -11.34 12.32
CA ASP A 96 -5.96 -11.11 13.12
C ASP A 96 -6.65 -12.44 13.50
N TYR A 97 -6.65 -13.41 12.59
CA TYR A 97 -7.12 -14.76 12.90
C TYR A 97 -6.32 -15.41 14.02
N ASP A 98 -4.99 -15.26 14.02
CA ASP A 98 -4.15 -15.83 15.07
C ASP A 98 -4.43 -15.17 16.43
N VAL A 99 -4.71 -13.86 16.46
CA VAL A 99 -5.16 -13.14 17.67
C VAL A 99 -6.49 -13.68 18.16
N GLU A 100 -7.50 -13.76 17.28
CA GLU A 100 -8.83 -14.24 17.65
C GLU A 100 -8.77 -15.70 18.11
N LYS A 101 -7.98 -16.54 17.44
CA LYS A 101 -7.75 -17.93 17.84
C LYS A 101 -7.08 -18.02 19.21
N ALA A 102 -6.12 -17.15 19.52
CA ALA A 102 -5.49 -17.10 20.84
C ALA A 102 -6.51 -16.69 21.92
N LYS A 103 -7.39 -15.74 21.65
CA LYS A 103 -8.47 -15.34 22.57
C LYS A 103 -9.44 -16.48 22.88
N CYS A 104 -9.71 -17.35 21.90
CA CYS A 104 -10.49 -18.57 22.11
C CYS A 104 -9.81 -19.60 23.03
N GLY A 105 -8.52 -19.44 23.35
CA GLY A 105 -7.73 -20.46 24.04
C GLY A 105 -8.18 -20.75 25.47
N SER A 106 -8.80 -19.78 26.15
CA SER A 106 -9.38 -19.93 27.49
C SER A 106 -10.73 -20.66 27.53
N MET A 107 -11.38 -20.83 26.37
CA MET A 107 -12.67 -21.51 26.25
C MET A 107 -12.48 -23.04 26.16
N SER A 108 -13.56 -23.78 26.34
CA SER A 108 -13.58 -25.25 26.22
C SER A 108 -14.87 -25.74 25.56
N GLY A 109 -14.88 -27.01 25.16
CA GLY A 109 -16.04 -27.65 24.53
C GLY A 109 -16.56 -26.92 23.29
N ASN A 110 -17.88 -26.90 23.14
CA ASN A 110 -18.55 -26.28 22.00
C ASN A 110 -18.25 -24.77 21.87
N ASP A 111 -18.08 -24.05 22.99
CA ASP A 111 -17.83 -22.60 22.95
C ASP A 111 -16.50 -22.28 22.26
N LYS A 112 -15.47 -23.09 22.54
CA LYS A 112 -14.18 -22.97 21.85
C LYS A 112 -14.30 -23.25 20.36
N ASP A 113 -15.04 -24.29 19.98
CA ASP A 113 -15.23 -24.66 18.58
C ASP A 113 -15.98 -23.57 17.80
N VAL A 114 -17.03 -23.00 18.40
CA VAL A 114 -17.77 -21.87 17.83
C VAL A 114 -16.85 -20.65 17.69
N CYS A 115 -16.07 -20.32 18.72
CA CYS A 115 -15.11 -19.21 18.69
C CYS A 115 -14.10 -19.35 17.55
N ILE A 116 -13.45 -20.52 17.41
CA ILE A 116 -12.47 -20.77 16.35
C ILE A 116 -13.12 -20.74 14.96
N LYS A 117 -14.33 -21.30 14.82
CA LYS A 117 -15.10 -21.24 13.56
C LYS A 117 -15.44 -19.79 13.19
N GLN A 118 -15.83 -18.96 14.15
CA GLN A 118 -16.10 -17.55 13.92
C GLN A 118 -14.83 -16.79 13.50
N ALA A 119 -13.71 -17.00 14.18
CA ALA A 119 -12.41 -16.42 13.81
C ALA A 119 -12.02 -16.80 12.37
N LYS A 120 -12.18 -18.08 12.02
CA LYS A 120 -11.91 -18.57 10.65
C LYS A 120 -12.86 -17.96 9.62
N SER A 121 -14.14 -17.83 9.96
CA SER A 121 -15.14 -17.17 9.12
C SER A 121 -14.75 -15.72 8.81
N ASN A 122 -14.36 -14.95 9.84
CA ASN A 122 -13.90 -13.58 9.69
C ASN A 122 -12.68 -13.47 8.76
N LYS A 123 -11.69 -14.35 8.93
CA LYS A 123 -10.53 -14.44 8.03
C LYS A 123 -10.92 -14.74 6.58
N VAL A 124 -11.79 -15.72 6.37
CA VAL A 124 -12.27 -16.09 5.03
C VAL A 124 -12.99 -14.90 4.38
N ALA A 125 -13.83 -14.20 5.12
CA ALA A 125 -14.51 -13.00 4.64
C ALA A 125 -13.51 -11.89 4.27
N ALA A 126 -12.55 -11.57 5.15
CA ALA A 126 -11.53 -10.55 4.90
C ALA A 126 -10.67 -10.86 3.66
N VAL A 127 -10.19 -12.10 3.53
CA VAL A 127 -9.40 -12.56 2.38
C VAL A 127 -10.22 -12.54 1.08
N SER A 128 -11.50 -12.92 1.16
CA SER A 128 -12.38 -12.93 -0.01
C SER A 128 -12.69 -11.51 -0.49
N ASN A 129 -12.97 -10.59 0.44
CA ASN A 129 -13.15 -9.17 0.13
C ASN A 129 -11.89 -8.58 -0.51
N ALA A 130 -10.70 -8.89 0.02
CA ALA A 130 -9.44 -8.45 -0.58
C ALA A 130 -9.24 -8.95 -2.02
N LYS A 131 -9.64 -10.19 -2.31
CA LYS A 131 -9.60 -10.74 -3.68
C LYS A 131 -10.65 -10.10 -4.59
N ALA A 132 -11.86 -9.86 -4.09
CA ALA A 132 -12.93 -9.23 -4.85
C ALA A 132 -12.55 -7.80 -5.25
N ASP A 133 -12.05 -7.01 -4.30
CA ASP A 133 -11.60 -5.64 -4.54
C ASP A 133 -10.49 -5.60 -5.60
N LYS A 134 -9.51 -6.53 -5.52
CA LYS A 134 -8.48 -6.67 -6.56
C LYS A 134 -9.11 -6.90 -7.94
N LYS A 135 -10.04 -7.85 -8.06
CA LYS A 135 -10.69 -8.16 -9.35
C LYS A 135 -11.43 -6.96 -9.91
N VAL A 136 -12.13 -6.19 -9.07
CA VAL A 136 -12.84 -4.98 -9.49
C VAL A 136 -11.87 -3.91 -9.97
N ILE A 137 -10.74 -3.73 -9.26
CA ILE A 137 -9.72 -2.77 -9.66
C ILE A 137 -9.06 -3.19 -10.97
N ASP A 138 -8.66 -4.46 -11.10
CA ASP A 138 -8.05 -4.99 -12.33
C ASP A 138 -9.00 -4.80 -13.53
N ALA A 139 -10.29 -5.14 -13.38
CA ALA A 139 -11.28 -4.94 -14.44
C ALA A 139 -11.45 -3.46 -14.83
N ARG A 140 -11.32 -2.53 -13.88
CA ARG A 140 -11.33 -1.08 -14.17
C ARG A 140 -10.07 -0.62 -14.90
N VAL A 141 -8.91 -1.20 -14.57
CA VAL A 141 -7.65 -0.91 -15.28
C VAL A 141 -7.77 -1.39 -16.73
N ASP A 142 -8.18 -2.64 -16.94
CA ASP A 142 -8.36 -3.22 -18.28
C ASP A 142 -9.34 -2.39 -19.13
N ALA A 143 -10.50 -2.03 -18.57
CA ALA A 143 -11.48 -1.21 -19.27
C ALA A 143 -10.97 0.19 -19.64
N ASN A 144 -10.14 0.80 -18.78
CA ASN A 144 -9.52 2.09 -19.09
C ASN A 144 -8.45 1.95 -20.18
N ASP A 145 -7.66 0.88 -20.15
CA ASP A 145 -6.65 0.60 -21.18
C ASP A 145 -7.33 0.38 -22.54
N ASP A 146 -8.42 -0.39 -22.60
CA ASP A 146 -9.21 -0.60 -23.82
C ASP A 146 -9.78 0.71 -24.36
N LYS A 147 -10.34 1.55 -23.48
CA LYS A 147 -10.83 2.89 -23.86
C LYS A 147 -9.71 3.76 -24.44
N VAL A 148 -8.58 3.86 -23.74
CA VAL A 148 -7.41 4.64 -24.17
C VAL A 148 -6.87 4.12 -25.50
N ASN A 149 -6.81 2.80 -25.69
CA ASN A 149 -6.41 2.16 -26.94
C ASN A 149 -7.36 2.53 -28.10
N ALA A 150 -8.67 2.50 -27.86
CA ALA A 150 -9.66 2.87 -28.88
C ALA A 150 -9.58 4.36 -29.24
N GLU A 151 -9.48 5.25 -28.24
CA GLU A 151 -9.33 6.69 -28.46
C GLU A 151 -8.02 7.04 -29.18
N TYR A 152 -6.92 6.33 -28.86
CA TYR A 152 -5.65 6.47 -29.57
C TYR A 152 -5.77 6.07 -31.04
N LYS A 153 -6.42 4.93 -31.36
CA LYS A 153 -6.65 4.52 -32.75
C LYS A 153 -7.43 5.57 -33.54
N VAL A 154 -8.49 6.14 -32.95
CA VAL A 154 -9.25 7.24 -33.57
C VAL A 154 -8.38 8.48 -33.77
N ALA A 155 -7.51 8.82 -32.80
CA ALA A 155 -6.61 9.96 -32.93
C ALA A 155 -5.59 9.76 -34.06
N ILE A 156 -5.06 8.55 -34.22
CA ILE A 156 -4.16 8.20 -35.33
C ILE A 156 -4.88 8.30 -36.67
N GLU A 157 -6.08 7.74 -36.80
CA GLU A 157 -6.88 7.83 -38.02
C GLU A 157 -7.15 9.29 -38.43
N LYS A 158 -7.40 10.18 -37.45
CA LYS A 158 -7.54 11.62 -37.71
C LYS A 158 -6.26 12.26 -38.26
N CYS A 159 -5.09 11.77 -37.87
CA CYS A 159 -3.82 12.27 -38.39
C CYS A 159 -3.59 11.84 -39.84
N ASP A 160 -4.27 10.80 -40.33
CA ASP A 160 -4.10 10.32 -41.72
C ASP A 160 -4.63 11.30 -42.77
N ALA A 161 -5.47 12.26 -42.38
CA ALA A 161 -5.87 13.39 -43.22
C ALA A 161 -4.74 14.40 -43.50
N LEU A 162 -3.61 14.30 -42.80
CA LEU A 162 -2.45 15.18 -42.94
C LEU A 162 -1.33 14.50 -43.74
N SER A 163 -0.36 15.29 -44.18
CA SER A 163 0.83 14.79 -44.89
C SER A 163 2.11 15.49 -44.40
N GLY A 164 3.26 14.84 -44.68
CA GLY A 164 4.59 15.32 -44.30
C GLY A 164 4.70 15.62 -42.80
N GLN A 165 5.41 16.70 -42.48
CA GLN A 165 5.67 17.11 -41.10
C GLN A 165 4.41 17.34 -40.26
N GLY A 166 3.29 17.75 -40.89
CA GLY A 166 2.02 17.90 -40.20
C GLY A 166 1.48 16.58 -39.65
N LYS A 167 1.59 15.50 -40.43
CA LYS A 167 1.20 14.15 -40.00
C LYS A 167 2.11 13.64 -38.88
N ASP A 168 3.42 13.81 -39.05
CA ASP A 168 4.40 13.35 -38.07
C ASP A 168 4.17 14.01 -36.70
N ASN A 169 3.95 15.32 -36.69
CA ASN A 169 3.64 16.08 -35.48
C ASN A 169 2.33 15.64 -34.83
N CYS A 170 1.29 15.37 -35.64
CA CYS A 170 0.00 14.87 -35.15
C CYS A 170 0.13 13.51 -34.46
N VAL A 171 0.83 12.56 -35.09
CA VAL A 171 1.06 11.21 -34.54
C VAL A 171 1.89 11.29 -33.25
N ALA A 172 2.93 12.12 -33.22
CA ALA A 172 3.74 12.34 -32.03
C ALA A 172 2.91 12.91 -30.87
N ALA A 173 2.04 13.90 -31.15
CA ALA A 173 1.14 14.45 -30.15
C ALA A 173 0.12 13.42 -29.63
N ALA A 174 -0.42 12.57 -30.51
CA ALA A 174 -1.33 11.49 -30.10
C ALA A 174 -0.62 10.48 -29.19
N LYS A 175 0.58 10.03 -29.55
CA LYS A 175 1.39 9.13 -28.71
C LYS A 175 1.66 9.72 -27.33
N SER A 176 2.09 10.98 -27.29
CA SER A 176 2.31 11.70 -26.03
C SER A 176 1.04 11.82 -25.20
N LYS A 177 -0.11 12.17 -25.81
CA LYS A 177 -1.39 12.33 -25.11
C LYS A 177 -1.90 11.02 -24.49
N PHE A 178 -1.74 9.89 -25.19
CA PHE A 178 -2.29 8.60 -24.78
C PHE A 178 -1.25 7.66 -24.13
N GLY A 179 0.00 8.11 -23.98
CA GLY A 179 1.08 7.30 -23.38
C GLY A 179 1.42 6.05 -24.19
N LYS A 180 1.46 6.17 -25.52
CA LYS A 180 1.72 5.08 -26.47
C LYS A 180 3.06 5.22 -27.19
#